data_AF-A0A368LHK3-F1
#
_entry.id   AF-A0A368LHK3-F1
#
_cell.length_a   1.000
_cell.length_b   1.000
_cell.length_c   1.000
_cell.angle_alpha   90.00
_cell.angle_beta   90.00
_cell.angle_gamma   90.00
#
_symmetry.space_group_name_H-M   'P 1'
#
loop_
_entity.id
_entity.type
_entity.pdbx_description
1 polymer ?
#
loop_
_entity_poly.entity_id
_entity_poly.type
_entity_poly.pdbx_seq_one_letter_code
_entity_poly.pdbx_strand_id
1 'polypeptide(L)'
;MLYYFLPILFASFLLSAATLKEQKPLDISINLYGLSQTKISLDDTIKSIDARLEKNNTDNAAITFFSAFNQSKANVVTGYNYVYALNSGEGLRNTPLLASNLPIYSHSQHHQIYDFPSNKTHARAYVKTFSEQKVAFLSLIDLERRSESFPSDEDIKKLGSTIDRGSIEGWNKVVLVSQYSPSATKAMLKQLKGIDVAITLGSERNITRVGKTCLAEFPYNDANQLPIKASLSASGYTTRCYW
;
A
#
# COMPACT_ATOMS: atom_id res chain seq x y z
N MET A 1 -64.25 -14.37 -20.14
CA MET A 1 -63.74 -14.77 -18.81
C MET A 1 -62.40 -15.46 -19.02
N LEU A 2 -61.34 -14.99 -18.34
CA LEU A 2 -60.03 -15.63 -18.12
C LEU A 2 -59.15 -15.83 -19.37
N TYR A 3 -57.86 -15.49 -19.45
CA TYR A 3 -56.91 -14.82 -18.55
C TYR A 3 -55.81 -14.21 -19.44
N TYR A 4 -55.40 -12.99 -19.10
CA TYR A 4 -54.13 -12.38 -19.50
C TYR A 4 -52.97 -13.26 -19.05
N PHE A 5 -52.02 -13.64 -19.90
CA PHE A 5 -50.62 -13.84 -19.52
C PHE A 5 -49.73 -13.95 -20.78
N LEU A 6 -48.56 -13.31 -20.70
CA LEU A 6 -47.45 -13.24 -21.66
C LEU A 6 -47.55 -12.20 -22.79
N PRO A 7 -47.14 -10.97 -22.46
CA PRO A 7 -46.08 -10.30 -23.20
C PRO A 7 -44.94 -9.99 -22.22
N ILE A 8 -44.19 -11.01 -21.78
CA ILE A 8 -42.96 -10.84 -21.00
C ILE A 8 -41.88 -11.71 -21.64
N LEU A 9 -41.55 -11.41 -22.89
CA LEU A 9 -40.40 -12.02 -23.56
C LEU A 9 -39.62 -11.03 -24.44
N PHE A 10 -39.91 -9.73 -24.33
CA PHE A 10 -39.23 -8.67 -25.09
C PHE A 10 -38.66 -7.53 -24.24
N ALA A 11 -38.67 -7.64 -22.90
CA ALA A 11 -38.28 -6.54 -22.00
C ALA A 11 -37.00 -6.79 -21.16
N SER A 12 -36.12 -7.71 -21.57
CA SER A 12 -34.87 -8.00 -20.83
C SER A 12 -33.59 -7.98 -21.67
N PHE A 13 -33.68 -7.61 -22.95
CA PHE A 13 -32.52 -7.26 -23.79
C PHE A 13 -32.35 -5.74 -23.90
N LEU A 14 -32.44 -5.05 -22.77
CA LEU A 14 -31.71 -3.81 -22.55
C LEU A 14 -30.60 -4.12 -21.55
N LEU A 15 -29.69 -5.02 -21.93
CA LEU A 15 -28.34 -4.92 -21.41
C LEU A 15 -27.85 -3.56 -21.91
N SER A 16 -27.94 -2.59 -21.00
CA SER A 16 -27.14 -1.39 -21.02
C SER A 16 -25.78 -1.78 -21.56
N ALA A 17 -25.47 -1.33 -22.77
CA ALA A 17 -24.11 -1.22 -23.24
C ALA A 17 -23.45 -0.19 -22.34
N ALA A 18 -23.14 -0.60 -21.11
CA ALA A 18 -22.10 0.00 -20.30
C ALA A 18 -20.86 -0.23 -21.13
N THR A 19 -20.54 0.76 -21.97
CA THR A 19 -19.24 0.91 -22.59
C THR A 19 -18.25 0.74 -21.45
N LEU A 20 -17.58 -0.41 -21.45
CA LEU A 20 -16.58 -0.77 -20.45
C LEU A 20 -15.51 0.30 -20.60
N LYS A 21 -15.58 1.33 -19.74
CA LYS A 21 -14.77 2.54 -19.87
C LYS A 21 -13.32 2.08 -19.91
N GLU A 22 -12.68 2.26 -21.05
CA GLU A 22 -11.37 1.70 -21.31
C GLU A 22 -10.40 2.28 -20.28
N GLN A 23 -10.00 1.45 -19.31
CA GLN A 23 -9.14 1.89 -18.22
C GLN A 23 -7.79 2.25 -18.82
N LYS A 24 -7.35 3.49 -18.60
CA LYS A 24 -6.07 3.95 -19.12
C LYS A 24 -4.92 3.47 -18.23
N PRO A 25 -3.71 3.28 -18.79
CA PRO A 25 -2.52 3.10 -17.98
C PRO A 25 -2.36 4.23 -16.95
N LEU A 26 -1.78 3.89 -15.81
CA LEU A 26 -1.49 4.83 -14.73
C LEU A 26 0.02 4.90 -14.50
N ASP A 27 0.57 6.11 -14.61
CA ASP A 27 1.92 6.40 -14.13
C ASP A 27 1.84 6.91 -12.69
N ILE A 28 2.59 6.29 -11.79
CA ILE A 28 2.67 6.66 -10.37
C ILE A 28 4.12 6.95 -9.98
N SER A 29 4.30 8.00 -9.17
CA SER A 29 5.56 8.33 -8.51
C SER A 29 5.45 7.99 -7.03
N ILE A 30 6.39 7.19 -6.52
CA ILE A 30 6.41 6.71 -5.14
C ILE A 30 7.67 7.22 -4.48
N ASN A 31 7.53 8.20 -3.60
CA ASN A 31 8.63 8.74 -2.81
C ASN A 31 8.84 7.90 -1.54
N LEU A 32 10.09 7.65 -1.18
CA LEU A 32 10.47 6.88 0.00
C LEU A 32 11.36 7.73 0.91
N TYR A 33 10.93 7.96 2.14
CA TYR A 33 11.69 8.69 3.14
C TYR A 33 11.92 7.84 4.38
N GLY A 34 13.18 7.62 4.73
CA GLY A 34 13.52 7.07 6.03
C GLY A 34 12.78 5.77 6.35
N LEU A 35 12.69 4.83 5.41
CA LEU A 35 12.30 3.43 5.68
C LEU A 35 13.40 2.70 6.51
N SER A 36 14.01 3.40 7.46
CA SER A 36 15.09 2.91 8.29
C SER A 36 14.53 2.13 9.47
N GLN A 37 15.26 1.10 9.91
CA GLN A 37 14.95 0.45 11.18
C GLN A 37 15.46 1.23 12.42
N THR A 38 16.17 2.35 12.22
CA THR A 38 16.66 3.19 13.32
C THR A 38 15.53 3.98 13.98
N LYS A 39 15.62 4.15 15.31
CA LYS A 39 14.62 4.91 16.09
C LYS A 39 14.70 6.39 15.72
N ILE A 40 13.93 6.82 14.73
CA ILE A 40 13.75 8.24 14.39
C ILE A 40 12.39 8.68 14.92
N SER A 41 12.35 9.83 15.60
CA SER A 41 11.10 10.43 16.08
C SER A 41 10.18 10.73 14.90
N LEU A 42 8.89 10.45 15.09
CA LEU A 42 7.84 10.78 14.11
C LEU A 42 7.82 12.28 13.81
N ASP A 43 7.94 13.15 14.82
CA ASP A 43 7.86 14.60 14.65
C ASP A 43 9.04 15.16 13.84
N ASP A 44 10.24 14.61 14.02
CA ASP A 44 11.44 15.03 13.26
C ASP A 44 11.37 14.55 11.82
N THR A 45 10.86 13.33 11.60
CA THR A 45 10.60 12.78 10.26
C THR A 45 9.58 13.63 9.53
N ILE A 46 8.51 14.04 10.22
CA ILE A 46 7.44 14.88 9.68
C ILE A 46 8.00 16.22 9.21
N LYS A 47 8.74 16.94 10.06
CA LYS A 47 9.36 18.22 9.71
C LYS A 47 10.31 18.11 8.52
N SER A 48 11.08 17.02 8.44
CA SER A 48 11.99 16.79 7.32
C SER A 48 11.25 16.54 6.01
N ILE A 49 10.10 15.85 6.05
CA ILE A 49 9.27 15.58 4.88
C ILE A 49 8.53 16.84 4.43
N ASP A 50 7.89 17.57 5.35
CA ASP A 50 7.16 18.81 5.03
C ASP A 50 8.07 19.83 4.31
N ALA A 51 9.26 20.09 4.87
CA ALA A 51 10.22 21.02 4.27
C ALA A 51 10.70 20.59 2.86
N ARG A 52 10.62 19.30 2.54
CA ARG A 52 11.01 18.76 1.22
C ARG A 52 9.85 18.76 0.23
N LEU A 53 8.63 18.46 0.68
CA LEU A 53 7.43 18.51 -0.15
C LEU A 53 7.08 19.94 -0.57
N GLU A 54 7.29 20.93 0.29
CA GLU A 54 7.13 22.36 -0.05
C GLU A 54 8.09 22.83 -1.16
N LYS A 55 9.24 22.16 -1.31
CA LYS A 55 10.27 22.51 -2.30
C LYS A 55 10.05 21.85 -3.67
N ASN A 56 9.38 20.70 -3.71
CA ASN A 56 9.14 19.91 -4.91
C ASN A 56 7.67 20.02 -5.34
N ASN A 57 7.28 21.20 -5.80
CA ASN A 57 5.97 21.45 -6.39
C ASN A 57 5.94 20.85 -7.81
N THR A 58 5.74 19.54 -7.93
CA THR A 58 5.70 18.87 -9.24
C THR A 58 4.67 17.74 -9.33
N ASP A 59 4.01 17.74 -10.49
CA ASP A 59 2.81 17.04 -10.93
C ASP A 59 2.75 15.50 -10.81
N ASN A 60 1.49 15.03 -10.91
CA ASN A 60 0.98 13.66 -11.11
C ASN A 60 1.13 12.66 -9.96
N ALA A 61 0.05 11.89 -9.74
CA ALA A 61 -0.14 10.77 -8.79
C ALA A 61 1.09 10.41 -7.93
N ALA A 62 1.35 11.23 -6.91
CA ALA A 62 2.50 11.08 -6.03
C ALA A 62 2.06 10.56 -4.66
N ILE A 63 2.60 9.41 -4.25
CA ILE A 63 2.47 8.92 -2.88
C ILE A 63 3.84 8.99 -2.22
N THR A 64 3.86 9.30 -0.93
CA THR A 64 5.06 9.32 -0.11
C THR A 64 4.91 8.30 1.00
N PHE A 65 5.84 7.34 1.07
CA PHE A 65 5.97 6.45 2.20
C PHE A 65 7.11 6.89 3.10
N PHE A 66 6.85 6.83 4.40
CA PHE A 66 7.92 6.97 5.38
C PHE A 66 7.72 6.00 6.52
N SER A 67 8.83 5.62 7.16
CA SER A 67 8.78 4.86 8.40
C SER A 67 9.16 5.72 9.57
N ALA A 68 8.47 5.54 10.69
CA ALA A 68 8.79 6.22 11.92
C ALA A 68 8.55 5.32 13.12
N PHE A 69 9.38 5.50 14.14
CA PHE A 69 9.18 4.88 15.44
C PHE A 69 8.12 5.68 16.20
N ASN A 70 7.00 5.06 16.56
CA ASN A 70 6.00 5.75 17.36
C ASN A 70 6.50 5.89 18.81
N GLN A 71 6.55 7.13 19.32
CA GLN A 71 7.15 7.40 20.63
C GLN A 71 6.18 7.65 21.78
N SER A 72 4.89 8.00 21.60
CA SER A 72 4.07 8.29 22.81
C SER A 72 2.54 8.41 22.72
N LYS A 73 1.86 8.26 21.56
CA LYS A 73 0.41 8.58 21.50
C LYS A 73 -0.49 7.60 20.76
N ALA A 74 0.07 6.61 20.07
CA ALA A 74 -0.70 5.55 19.43
C ALA A 74 -0.71 4.31 20.34
N ASN A 75 -1.87 3.65 20.53
CA ASN A 75 -2.00 2.38 21.30
C ASN A 75 -1.46 1.19 20.48
N VAL A 76 -0.25 1.35 19.95
CA VAL A 76 0.46 0.37 19.11
C VAL A 76 1.59 -0.25 19.91
N VAL A 77 2.01 -1.45 19.51
CA VAL A 77 3.15 -2.08 20.18
C VAL A 77 4.41 -1.23 19.94
N THR A 78 5.07 -0.88 21.04
CA THR A 78 6.34 -0.15 21.04
C THR A 78 7.44 -1.07 20.52
N GLY A 79 8.46 -0.50 19.85
CA GLY A 79 9.57 -1.31 19.33
C GLY A 79 9.52 -1.59 17.82
N TYR A 80 8.48 -1.14 17.11
CA TYR A 80 8.34 -1.28 15.66
C TYR A 80 8.43 0.07 14.93
N ASN A 81 8.90 0.02 13.68
CA ASN A 81 8.79 1.14 12.76
C ASN A 81 7.53 0.92 11.92
N TYR A 82 6.62 1.88 11.94
CA TYR A 82 5.38 1.78 11.18
C TYR A 82 5.52 2.53 9.87
N VAL A 83 4.87 2.04 8.82
CA VAL A 83 4.83 2.71 7.51
C VAL A 83 3.63 3.64 7.49
N TYR A 84 3.86 4.87 7.07
CA TYR A 84 2.84 5.89 6.86
C TYR A 84 2.79 6.24 5.38
N ALA A 85 1.59 6.48 4.86
CA ALA A 85 1.39 6.83 3.45
C ALA A 85 0.74 8.21 3.33
N LEU A 86 1.39 9.11 2.60
CA LEU A 86 0.99 10.50 2.45
C LEU A 86 0.76 10.82 0.97
N ASN A 87 -0.34 11.50 0.65
CA ASN A 87 -0.55 12.08 -0.67
C ASN A 87 0.05 13.50 -0.75
N SER A 88 0.50 13.93 -1.93
CA SER A 88 0.91 15.32 -2.14
C SER A 88 -0.25 16.28 -1.79
N GLY A 89 -0.03 17.17 -0.82
CA GLY A 89 -1.02 18.17 -0.38
C GLY A 89 -1.86 17.80 0.85
N GLU A 90 -1.74 16.59 1.39
CA GLU A 90 -2.34 16.23 2.69
C GLU A 90 -1.33 16.51 3.83
N GLY A 91 -1.77 17.17 4.89
CA GLY A 91 -0.92 17.42 6.06
C GLY A 91 -0.70 16.17 6.91
N LEU A 92 0.50 16.03 7.47
CA LEU A 92 0.96 14.80 8.15
C LEU A 92 0.18 14.39 9.41
N ARG A 93 -0.67 15.27 9.95
CA ARG A 93 -1.51 15.00 11.13
C ARG A 93 -2.59 13.95 10.90
N ASN A 94 -3.05 13.76 9.67
CA ASN A 94 -4.10 12.80 9.29
C ASN A 94 -3.55 11.59 8.51
N THR A 95 -2.24 11.36 8.54
CA THR A 95 -1.60 10.29 7.75
C THR A 95 -1.99 8.92 8.30
N PRO A 96 -2.57 8.03 7.46
CA PRO A 96 -2.89 6.68 7.87
C PRO A 96 -1.62 5.89 8.19
N LEU A 97 -1.70 5.10 9.26
CA LEU A 97 -0.71 4.09 9.58
C LEU A 97 -1.08 2.82 8.82
N LEU A 98 -0.13 2.32 8.02
CA LEU A 98 -0.25 1.09 7.27
C LEU A 98 0.40 -0.08 8.01
N ALA A 99 -0.43 -1.05 8.36
CA ALA A 99 -0.01 -2.32 8.93
C ALA A 99 -1.03 -3.40 8.56
N SER A 100 -0.87 -3.95 7.36
CA SER A 100 -1.85 -4.84 6.71
C SER A 100 -1.93 -6.22 7.36
N ASN A 101 -0.87 -6.66 8.04
CA ASN A 101 -0.81 -7.95 8.73
C ASN A 101 -1.14 -7.86 10.23
N LEU A 102 -1.24 -6.66 10.80
CA LEU A 102 -1.61 -6.48 12.20
C LEU A 102 -3.14 -6.51 12.37
N PRO A 103 -3.64 -7.16 13.44
CA PRO A 103 -5.07 -7.16 13.73
C PRO A 103 -5.56 -5.73 14.06
N ILE A 104 -6.80 -5.43 13.63
CA ILE A 104 -7.51 -4.21 14.03
C ILE A 104 -8.35 -4.57 15.26
N TYR A 105 -8.04 -4.01 16.44
CA TYR A 105 -8.89 -4.18 17.62
C TYR A 105 -9.52 -2.84 18.00
N SER A 106 -10.84 -2.81 18.21
CA SER A 106 -11.58 -1.58 18.48
C SER A 106 -11.83 -1.27 19.97
N HIS A 107 -11.46 -2.15 20.91
CA HIS A 107 -11.69 -1.94 22.34
C HIS A 107 -10.60 -2.59 23.18
N SER A 108 -10.03 -1.86 24.15
CA SER A 108 -8.85 -2.29 24.92
C SER A 108 -9.13 -2.39 26.42
N GLN A 109 -8.84 -3.55 27.03
CA GLN A 109 -8.46 -3.71 28.45
C GLN A 109 -7.49 -4.90 28.57
N HIS A 110 -6.19 -4.67 28.34
CA HIS A 110 -5.00 -5.52 28.61
C HIS A 110 -5.03 -6.99 28.06
N HIS A 111 -4.15 -7.49 27.18
CA HIS A 111 -2.67 -7.51 27.21
C HIS A 111 -2.05 -7.73 25.80
N GLN A 112 -2.74 -7.37 24.70
CA GLN A 112 -2.20 -7.38 23.32
C GLN A 112 -2.87 -6.29 22.45
N ILE A 113 -2.82 -5.04 22.91
CA ILE A 113 -3.66 -3.97 22.36
C ILE A 113 -3.04 -3.38 21.08
N TYR A 114 -3.81 -3.38 19.99
CA TYR A 114 -3.63 -2.54 18.80
C TYR A 114 -4.89 -1.71 18.59
N ASP A 115 -5.02 -0.67 19.41
CA ASP A 115 -5.95 0.44 19.17
C ASP A 115 -5.07 1.57 18.59
N PHE A 116 -5.57 2.42 17.71
CA PHE A 116 -4.72 3.44 17.08
C PHE A 116 -5.32 4.81 17.45
N PRO A 117 -4.51 5.88 17.56
CA PRO A 117 -4.94 7.10 18.22
C PRO A 117 -6.20 7.62 17.55
N SER A 118 -7.10 8.21 18.33
CA SER A 118 -8.43 8.67 17.88
C SER A 118 -8.43 9.61 16.67
N ASN A 119 -7.27 10.12 16.26
CA ASN A 119 -7.07 10.98 15.10
C ASN A 119 -6.32 10.32 13.91
N LYS A 120 -5.86 9.07 14.00
CA LYS A 120 -5.20 8.35 12.91
C LYS A 120 -5.91 7.02 12.66
N THR A 121 -6.55 6.90 11.50
CA THR A 121 -7.23 5.67 11.09
C THR A 121 -6.19 4.60 10.74
N HIS A 122 -6.20 3.48 11.47
CA HIS A 122 -5.52 2.25 11.02
C HIS A 122 -6.23 1.74 9.78
N ALA A 123 -5.47 1.51 8.72
CA ALA A 123 -6.01 1.02 7.48
C ALA A 123 -5.22 -0.23 7.07
N ARG A 124 -5.94 -1.35 6.83
CA ARG A 124 -5.33 -2.52 6.19
C ARG A 124 -4.78 -2.19 4.81
N ALA A 125 -5.38 -1.20 4.17
CA ALA A 125 -4.88 -0.56 2.96
C ALA A 125 -5.29 0.92 2.98
N TYR A 126 -4.40 1.81 2.54
CA TYR A 126 -4.79 3.16 2.17
C TYR A 126 -5.14 3.15 0.68
N VAL A 127 -6.34 3.60 0.33
CA VAL A 127 -6.83 3.53 -1.05
C VAL A 127 -7.00 4.95 -1.58
N LYS A 128 -6.44 5.22 -2.76
CA LYS A 128 -6.62 6.47 -3.47
C LYS A 128 -7.05 6.24 -4.89
N THR A 129 -7.83 7.18 -5.40
CA THR A 129 -8.21 7.21 -6.80
C THR A 129 -7.30 8.16 -7.55
N PHE A 130 -6.55 7.65 -8.53
CA PHE A 130 -5.75 8.45 -9.46
C PHE A 130 -6.28 8.22 -10.87
N SER A 131 -6.70 9.29 -11.56
CA SER A 131 -7.23 9.18 -12.92
C SER A 131 -8.30 8.07 -13.06
N GLU A 132 -9.24 8.02 -12.11
CA GLU A 132 -10.32 7.02 -12.01
C GLU A 132 -9.87 5.56 -11.71
N GLN A 133 -8.58 5.33 -11.44
CA GLN A 133 -8.02 4.04 -11.02
C GLN A 133 -7.89 4.00 -9.50
N LYS A 134 -8.37 2.94 -8.85
CA LYS A 134 -8.21 2.75 -7.40
C LYS A 134 -6.91 2.02 -7.11
N VAL A 135 -5.97 2.74 -6.51
CA VAL A 135 -4.68 2.24 -6.05
C VAL A 135 -4.73 1.99 -4.55
N ALA A 136 -4.46 0.76 -4.15
CA ALA A 136 -4.31 0.36 -2.77
C ALA A 136 -2.85 0.31 -2.37
N PHE A 137 -2.54 0.91 -1.22
CA PHE A 137 -1.23 0.94 -0.60
C PHE A 137 -1.28 0.13 0.69
N LEU A 138 -0.44 -0.90 0.76
CA LEU A 138 -0.37 -1.86 1.87
C LEU A 138 1.02 -1.84 2.48
N SER A 139 1.11 -2.34 3.71
CA SER A 139 2.38 -2.48 4.42
C SER A 139 2.42 -3.80 5.18
N LEU A 140 3.50 -4.55 5.01
CA LEU A 140 3.76 -5.80 5.70
C LEU A 140 4.88 -5.58 6.71
N ILE A 141 4.52 -5.57 7.99
CA ILE A 141 5.40 -5.26 9.12
C ILE A 141 6.10 -6.55 9.59
N ASP A 142 7.43 -6.52 9.70
CA ASP A 142 8.20 -7.62 10.27
C ASP A 142 8.19 -7.50 11.80
N LEU A 143 7.39 -8.36 12.43
CA LEU A 143 7.28 -8.41 13.88
C LEU A 143 8.50 -9.10 14.54
N GLU A 144 9.21 -9.96 13.83
CA GLU A 144 10.33 -10.71 14.39
C GLU A 144 11.65 -9.93 14.35
N ARG A 145 11.77 -8.98 13.41
CA ARG A 145 12.95 -8.11 13.21
C ARG A 145 14.25 -8.88 12.98
N ARG A 146 14.17 -10.07 12.38
CA ARG A 146 15.34 -10.89 12.05
C ARG A 146 15.68 -10.70 10.58
N SER A 147 16.96 -10.61 10.23
CA SER A 147 17.42 -10.39 8.85
C SER A 147 16.94 -11.46 7.85
N GLU A 148 16.60 -12.64 8.36
CA GLU A 148 16.13 -13.80 7.58
C GLU A 148 14.72 -14.23 7.98
N SER A 149 13.95 -13.36 8.63
CA SER A 149 12.54 -13.64 8.90
C SER A 149 11.78 -13.79 7.58
N PHE A 150 10.78 -14.65 7.59
CA PHE A 150 9.79 -14.76 6.53
C PHE A 150 8.43 -14.36 7.09
N PRO A 151 7.55 -13.77 6.28
CA PRO A 151 6.15 -13.60 6.68
C PRO A 151 5.56 -14.95 7.05
N SER A 152 4.80 -15.00 8.14
CA SER A 152 4.09 -16.24 8.48
C SER A 152 3.00 -16.55 7.44
N ASP A 153 2.59 -17.81 7.34
CA ASP A 153 1.47 -18.19 6.47
C ASP A 153 0.18 -17.41 6.79
N GLU A 154 -0.01 -17.07 8.08
CA GLU A 154 -1.13 -16.25 8.53
C GLU A 154 -1.04 -14.81 7.98
N ASP A 155 0.15 -14.20 7.98
CA ASP A 155 0.38 -12.87 7.40
C ASP A 155 0.10 -12.87 5.89
N ILE A 156 0.60 -13.89 5.17
CA ILE A 156 0.37 -14.05 3.74
C ILE A 156 -1.13 -14.21 3.45
N LYS A 157 -1.84 -15.02 4.24
CA LYS A 157 -3.29 -15.23 4.11
C LYS A 157 -4.10 -13.96 4.40
N LYS A 158 -3.73 -13.20 5.43
CA LYS A 158 -4.37 -11.90 5.75
C LYS A 158 -4.17 -10.91 4.61
N LEU A 159 -2.96 -10.84 4.08
CA LEU A 159 -2.62 -9.95 2.96
C LEU A 159 -3.41 -10.34 1.70
N GLY A 160 -3.44 -11.63 1.35
CA GLY A 160 -4.23 -12.14 0.22
C GLY A 160 -5.71 -11.85 0.37
N SER A 161 -6.29 -12.14 1.53
CA SER A 161 -7.71 -11.83 1.80
C SER A 161 -8.01 -10.33 1.68
N THR A 162 -7.06 -9.46 2.04
CA THR A 162 -7.21 -8.00 1.90
C THR A 162 -7.20 -7.59 0.43
N ILE A 163 -6.30 -8.16 -0.38
CA ILE A 163 -6.21 -7.91 -1.82
C ILE A 163 -7.48 -8.42 -2.54
N ASP A 164 -7.93 -9.63 -2.23
CA ASP A 164 -9.12 -10.24 -2.84
C ASP A 164 -10.37 -9.41 -2.56
N ARG A 165 -10.58 -9.02 -1.29
CA ARG A 165 -11.68 -8.13 -0.91
C ARG A 165 -11.58 -6.78 -1.62
N GLY A 166 -10.37 -6.21 -1.67
CA GLY A 166 -10.11 -4.97 -2.36
C GLY A 166 -10.43 -5.01 -3.85
N SER A 167 -10.12 -6.13 -4.51
CA SER A 167 -10.50 -6.36 -5.91
C SER A 167 -12.01 -6.34 -6.11
N ILE A 168 -12.79 -6.90 -5.17
CA ILE A 168 -14.26 -6.83 -5.20
C ILE A 168 -14.74 -5.39 -4.99
N GLU A 169 -14.04 -4.61 -4.15
CA GLU A 169 -14.29 -3.17 -3.92
C GLU A 169 -13.76 -2.27 -5.06
N GLY A 170 -13.21 -2.87 -6.12
CA GLY A 170 -12.79 -2.22 -7.35
C GLY A 170 -11.35 -1.69 -7.35
N TRP A 171 -10.49 -2.15 -6.43
CA TRP A 171 -9.05 -1.88 -6.52
C TRP A 171 -8.52 -2.55 -7.78
N ASN A 172 -7.75 -1.80 -8.55
CA ASN A 172 -7.16 -2.33 -9.78
C ASN A 172 -5.66 -2.10 -9.85
N LYS A 173 -5.07 -1.55 -8.79
CA LYS A 173 -3.63 -1.36 -8.60
C LYS A 173 -3.27 -1.60 -7.15
N VAL A 174 -2.19 -2.32 -6.90
CA VAL A 174 -1.76 -2.67 -5.55
C VAL A 174 -0.26 -2.43 -5.38
N VAL A 175 0.09 -1.62 -4.40
CA VAL A 175 1.46 -1.32 -3.99
C VAL A 175 1.68 -1.81 -2.57
N LEU A 176 2.72 -2.61 -2.36
CA LEU A 176 3.10 -3.17 -1.07
C LEU A 176 4.45 -2.61 -0.61
N VAL A 177 4.52 -2.11 0.63
CA VAL A 177 5.79 -1.89 1.33
C VAL A 177 6.04 -3.07 2.27
N SER A 178 7.12 -3.79 2.08
CA SER A 178 7.53 -4.96 2.86
C SER A 178 8.74 -4.62 3.72
N GLN A 179 8.66 -4.90 5.01
CA GLN A 179 9.80 -4.77 5.93
C GLN A 179 10.70 -6.02 5.96
N TYR A 180 10.26 -7.10 5.33
CA TYR A 180 11.05 -8.31 5.16
C TYR A 180 12.14 -8.11 4.10
N SER A 181 13.17 -8.95 4.13
CA SER A 181 14.28 -8.91 3.18
C SER A 181 13.84 -9.09 1.72
N PRO A 182 14.69 -8.76 0.73
CA PRO A 182 14.34 -8.91 -0.68
C PRO A 182 14.09 -10.37 -1.08
N SER A 183 14.83 -11.31 -0.48
CA SER A 183 14.66 -12.75 -0.72
C SER A 183 13.32 -13.25 -0.19
N ALA A 184 12.95 -12.87 1.04
CA ALA A 184 11.67 -13.22 1.65
C ALA A 184 10.50 -12.58 0.90
N THR A 185 10.61 -11.29 0.55
CA THR A 185 9.60 -10.57 -0.24
C THR A 185 9.40 -11.24 -1.60
N LYS A 186 10.50 -11.59 -2.30
CA LYS A 186 10.44 -12.31 -3.57
C LYS A 186 9.80 -13.70 -3.45
N ALA A 187 10.07 -14.42 -2.37
CA ALA A 187 9.46 -15.73 -2.12
C ALA A 187 7.95 -15.62 -1.88
N MET A 188 7.51 -14.62 -1.10
CA MET A 188 6.10 -14.33 -0.88
C MET A 188 5.39 -13.93 -2.18
N LEU A 189 5.98 -13.07 -3.02
CA LEU A 189 5.40 -12.66 -4.31
C LEU A 189 5.18 -13.81 -5.30
N LYS A 190 5.90 -14.93 -5.14
CA LYS A 190 5.64 -16.14 -5.94
C LYS A 190 4.37 -16.88 -5.49
N GLN A 191 3.99 -16.73 -4.22
CA GLN A 191 2.84 -17.40 -3.61
C GLN A 191 1.59 -16.52 -3.66
N LEU A 192 1.76 -15.21 -3.47
CA LEU A 192 0.69 -14.23 -3.40
C LEU A 192 0.60 -13.41 -4.70
N LYS A 193 -0.56 -13.48 -5.36
CA LYS A 193 -0.88 -12.71 -6.57
C LYS A 193 -1.56 -11.39 -6.23
N GLY A 194 -1.68 -10.51 -7.23
CA GLY A 194 -2.43 -9.26 -7.12
C GLY A 194 -1.66 -8.09 -6.52
N ILE A 195 -0.33 -8.20 -6.39
CA ILE A 195 0.57 -7.08 -6.06
C ILE A 195 1.24 -6.62 -7.36
N ASP A 196 1.15 -5.34 -7.68
CA ASP A 196 1.73 -4.79 -8.90
C ASP A 196 3.13 -4.22 -8.62
N VAL A 197 3.29 -3.49 -7.52
CA VAL A 197 4.58 -2.98 -7.07
C VAL A 197 4.84 -3.43 -5.64
N ALA A 198 6.01 -3.99 -5.37
CA ALA A 198 6.50 -4.32 -4.05
C ALA A 198 7.78 -3.54 -3.78
N ILE A 199 7.89 -2.98 -2.58
CA ILE A 199 9.00 -2.16 -2.14
C ILE A 199 9.57 -2.82 -0.89
N THR A 200 10.87 -3.05 -0.86
CA THR A 200 11.54 -3.74 0.25
C THR A 200 12.86 -3.06 0.57
N LEU A 201 13.42 -3.34 1.75
CA LEU A 201 14.74 -2.86 2.15
C LEU A 201 15.81 -3.81 1.64
N GLY A 202 16.77 -3.28 0.89
CA GLY A 202 17.90 -4.02 0.32
C GLY A 202 19.25 -3.41 0.68
N SER A 203 20.33 -3.97 0.15
CA SER A 203 21.68 -3.41 0.29
C SER A 203 21.95 -2.25 -0.67
N GLU A 204 21.29 -2.26 -1.82
CA GLU A 204 21.45 -1.27 -2.90
C GLU A 204 20.12 -1.00 -3.59
N ARG A 205 20.09 0.05 -4.43
CA ARG A 205 18.93 0.30 -5.29
C ARG A 205 18.89 -0.72 -6.41
N ASN A 206 17.86 -1.54 -6.40
CA ASN A 206 17.68 -2.55 -7.43
C ASN A 206 16.20 -2.63 -7.82
N ILE A 207 15.94 -2.94 -9.08
CA ILE A 207 14.59 -3.22 -9.57
C ILE A 207 14.62 -4.56 -10.27
N THR A 208 13.82 -5.49 -9.76
CA THR A 208 13.67 -6.82 -10.35
C THR A 208 12.22 -7.09 -10.67
N ARG A 209 11.99 -7.91 -11.69
CA ARG A 209 10.63 -8.35 -12.05
C ARG A 209 10.38 -9.73 -11.44
N VAL A 210 9.30 -9.85 -10.67
CA VAL A 210 8.82 -11.13 -10.11
C VAL A 210 7.49 -11.45 -10.77
N GLY A 211 7.54 -12.18 -11.88
CA GLY A 211 6.36 -12.40 -12.71
C GLY A 211 5.80 -11.10 -13.30
N LYS A 212 4.63 -10.66 -12.83
CA LYS A 212 3.99 -9.41 -13.24
C LYS A 212 4.27 -8.23 -12.30
N THR A 213 4.89 -8.49 -11.15
CA THR A 213 5.17 -7.51 -10.10
C THR A 213 6.54 -6.87 -10.31
N CYS A 214 6.63 -5.55 -10.13
CA CYS A 214 7.90 -4.88 -9.91
C CYS A 214 8.31 -5.01 -8.44
N LEU A 215 9.49 -5.54 -8.17
CA LEU A 215 10.13 -5.50 -6.86
C LEU A 215 11.23 -4.44 -6.87
N ALA A 216 11.04 -3.37 -6.13
CA ALA A 216 12.02 -2.32 -5.92
C ALA A 216 12.69 -2.48 -4.55
N GLU A 217 14.01 -2.57 -4.54
CA GLU A 217 14.84 -2.66 -3.35
C GLU A 217 15.43 -1.29 -3.04
N PHE A 218 15.26 -0.83 -1.80
CA PHE A 218 15.72 0.47 -1.36
C PHE A 218 16.80 0.30 -0.28
N PRO A 219 17.98 0.93 -0.42
CA PRO A 219 19.05 0.74 0.53
C PRO A 219 18.75 1.38 1.89
N TYR A 220 19.24 0.73 2.94
CA TYR A 220 19.26 1.32 4.27
C TYR A 220 20.07 2.62 4.26
N ASN A 221 19.50 3.70 4.82
CA ASN A 221 20.12 5.04 4.88
C ASN A 221 20.34 5.73 3.52
N ASP A 222 19.47 5.47 2.54
CA ASP A 222 19.58 6.15 1.25
C ASP A 222 19.44 7.69 1.38
N ALA A 223 20.55 8.38 1.13
CA ALA A 223 20.61 9.84 1.17
C ALA A 223 19.98 10.49 -0.08
N ASN A 224 19.92 9.76 -1.20
CA ASN A 224 19.59 10.30 -2.52
C ASN A 224 18.08 10.27 -2.82
N GLN A 225 17.27 9.59 -2.00
CA GLN A 225 15.79 9.67 -1.98
C GLN A 225 15.11 9.72 -3.37
N LEU A 226 15.65 8.97 -4.34
CA LEU A 226 15.08 8.87 -5.67
C LEU A 226 13.72 8.15 -5.59
N PRO A 227 12.66 8.72 -6.19
CA PRO A 227 11.35 8.08 -6.21
C PRO A 227 11.38 6.82 -7.08
N ILE A 228 10.44 5.92 -6.86
CA ILE A 228 10.14 4.84 -7.80
C ILE A 228 9.10 5.36 -8.78
N LYS A 229 9.38 5.26 -10.07
CA LYS A 229 8.45 5.56 -11.15
C LYS A 229 7.94 4.26 -11.73
N ALA A 230 6.63 4.03 -11.63
CA ALA A 230 6.00 2.83 -12.14
C ALA A 230 4.88 3.18 -13.13
N SER A 231 4.90 2.52 -14.29
CA SER A 231 3.80 2.53 -15.25
C SER A 231 3.01 1.25 -15.08
N LEU A 232 1.71 1.38 -14.80
CA LEU A 232 0.80 0.29 -14.51
C LEU A 232 -0.24 0.19 -15.64
N SER A 233 -0.42 -1.01 -16.19
CA SER A 233 -1.43 -1.26 -17.23
C SER A 233 -2.84 -1.07 -16.68
N ALA A 234 -3.82 -0.90 -17.57
CA ALA A 234 -5.25 -0.93 -17.24
C ALA A 234 -5.61 -2.05 -16.24
N SER A 235 -5.13 -3.27 -16.53
CA SER A 235 -5.38 -4.51 -15.77
C SER A 235 -4.50 -4.73 -14.54
N GLY A 236 -3.74 -3.73 -14.10
CA GLY A 236 -3.00 -3.80 -12.84
C GLY A 236 -1.50 -3.97 -12.99
N TYR A 237 -1.06 -4.90 -13.84
CA TYR A 237 0.35 -5.28 -13.88
C TYR A 237 1.29 -4.15 -14.31
N THR A 238 2.52 -4.18 -13.79
CA THR A 238 3.56 -3.20 -14.11
C THR A 238 4.15 -3.41 -15.50
N THR A 239 4.12 -2.36 -16.32
CA THR A 239 4.73 -2.33 -17.66
C THR A 239 6.14 -1.75 -17.63
N ARG A 240 6.38 -0.74 -16.79
CA ARG A 240 7.71 -0.13 -16.56
C ARG A 240 7.90 0.19 -15.09
N CYS A 241 9.13 0.04 -14.60
CA CYS A 241 9.51 0.35 -13.23
C CYS A 241 10.97 0.79 -13.21
N TYR A 242 11.25 1.99 -12.69
CA TYR A 242 12.57 2.59 -12.65
C TYR A 242 12.67 3.60 -11.50
N TRP A 243 13.88 4.10 -11.25
CA TRP A 243 14.13 5.20 -10.31
C TRP A 243 14.12 6.55 -11.05
#